data_AF-A0A960ZT57-F1
#
_entry.id   AF-A0A960ZT57-F1
#
_cell.length_a   1.000
_cell.length_b   1.000
_cell.length_c   1.000
_cell.angle_alpha   90.00
_cell.angle_beta   90.00
_cell.angle_gamma   90.00
#
_symmetry.space_group_name_H-M   'P 1'
#
loop_
_entity.id
_entity.type
_entity.pdbx_description
1 polymer ?
#
loop_
_entity_poly.entity_id
_entity_poly.type
_entity_poly.pdbx_seq_one_letter_code
_entity_poly.pdbx_strand_id
1 'polypeptide(L)'
;MKPLILLLTVIAASLSAQTAKPYQLPAGIRMEKDITYIEGGDEAQRLDIYLPETPPLKPLPLIVHIHGGGWRAGNKFPCPVTGMVLNGYVVASVEYRFSQKALFPAQIQDCQAAIRWLRAHAEQYHLDPNHVGVVGGSAGGHLSALVGTSGDQHAFPSIGGNVDQSDAVQAVCDIYGPANFGTVVQQAAEDKNVKNIFQFNTPSDPYSGLIGTRLDDKPKAAA
;
A
#
# COMPACT_ATOMS: atom_id res chain seq x y z
N MET A 1 65.49 20.22 2.20
CA MET A 1 64.18 19.54 2.11
C MET A 1 63.17 20.36 2.89
N LYS A 2 62.21 21.02 2.23
CA LYS A 2 61.15 21.83 2.88
C LYS A 2 59.88 20.97 2.99
N PRO A 3 59.16 20.93 4.12
CA PRO A 3 57.92 20.18 4.22
C PRO A 3 56.80 20.97 3.52
N LEU A 4 56.05 20.28 2.68
CA LEU A 4 54.87 20.78 1.98
C LEU A 4 53.67 20.65 2.93
N ILE A 5 53.10 21.78 3.37
CA ILE A 5 51.86 21.81 4.16
C ILE A 5 50.70 21.77 3.17
N LEU A 6 49.96 20.65 3.14
CA LEU A 6 48.74 20.49 2.36
C LEU A 6 47.58 21.11 3.16
N LEU A 7 47.08 22.26 2.69
CA LEU A 7 45.93 22.93 3.29
C LEU A 7 44.64 22.25 2.79
N LEU A 8 44.01 21.45 3.65
CA LEU A 8 42.69 20.87 3.41
C LEU A 8 41.61 21.94 3.61
N THR A 9 41.10 22.51 2.51
CA THR A 9 39.90 23.35 2.52
C THR A 9 38.68 22.47 2.71
N VAL A 10 38.12 22.45 3.92
CA VAL A 10 36.80 21.86 4.20
C VAL A 10 35.74 22.83 3.70
N ILE A 11 35.15 22.54 2.55
CA ILE A 11 33.92 23.22 2.09
C ILE A 11 32.76 22.60 2.87
N ALA A 12 32.31 23.27 3.92
CA ALA A 12 31.07 22.93 4.60
C ALA A 12 29.89 23.28 3.67
N ALA A 13 29.35 22.29 2.98
CA ALA A 13 28.08 22.44 2.26
C ALA A 13 26.95 22.48 3.29
N SER A 14 26.39 23.67 3.51
CA SER A 14 25.20 23.86 4.35
C SER A 14 24.02 23.16 3.67
N LEU A 15 23.62 21.99 4.19
CA LEU A 15 22.32 21.39 3.86
C LEU A 15 21.24 22.26 4.49
N SER A 16 20.73 23.24 3.74
CA SER A 16 19.46 23.87 4.08
C SER A 16 18.38 22.81 3.96
N ALA A 17 17.89 22.31 5.09
CA ALA A 17 16.70 21.49 5.14
C ALA A 17 15.53 22.31 4.60
N GLN A 18 15.20 22.10 3.32
CA GLN A 18 14.02 22.70 2.72
C GLN A 18 12.83 22.03 3.38
N THR A 19 12.18 22.72 4.32
CA THR A 19 10.97 22.22 4.97
C THR A 19 9.93 21.98 3.89
N ALA A 20 9.57 20.71 3.66
CA ALA A 20 8.55 20.35 2.70
C ALA A 20 7.26 21.12 3.05
N LYS A 21 6.65 21.77 2.05
CA LYS A 21 5.36 22.44 2.27
C LYS A 21 4.36 21.43 2.83
N PRO A 22 3.60 21.76 3.89
CA PRO A 22 2.58 20.86 4.42
C PRO A 22 1.59 20.49 3.33
N TYR A 23 1.29 19.20 3.18
CA TYR A 23 0.30 18.74 2.21
C TYR A 23 -1.06 19.40 2.51
N GLN A 24 -1.64 20.03 1.49
CA GLN A 24 -2.96 20.65 1.55
C GLN A 24 -3.94 19.77 0.78
N LEU A 25 -5.08 19.48 1.39
CA LEU A 25 -6.18 18.85 0.67
C LEU A 25 -6.69 19.79 -0.43
N PRO A 26 -7.03 19.27 -1.62
CA PRO A 26 -7.77 20.06 -2.60
C PRO A 26 -9.09 20.58 -2.02
N ALA A 27 -9.48 21.80 -2.41
CA ALA A 27 -10.76 22.39 -1.99
C ALA A 27 -11.94 21.50 -2.43
N GLY A 28 -13.00 21.44 -1.61
CA GLY A 28 -14.16 20.58 -1.87
C GLY A 28 -13.98 19.14 -1.38
N ILE A 29 -12.84 18.82 -0.75
CA ILE A 29 -12.55 17.51 -0.18
C ILE A 29 -12.35 17.65 1.33
N ARG A 30 -13.11 16.88 2.11
CA ARG A 30 -12.85 16.65 3.53
C ARG A 30 -12.20 15.28 3.72
N MET A 31 -11.43 15.12 4.79
CA MET A 31 -10.79 13.86 5.15
C MET A 31 -11.10 13.51 6.60
N GLU A 32 -11.47 12.26 6.83
CA GLU A 32 -11.50 11.63 8.14
C GLU A 32 -10.27 10.72 8.26
N LYS A 33 -9.48 10.91 9.32
CA LYS A 33 -8.16 10.27 9.48
C LYS A 33 -8.17 9.17 10.52
N ASP A 34 -7.25 8.23 10.35
CA ASP A 34 -6.84 7.25 11.36
C ASP A 34 -8.01 6.39 11.88
N ILE A 35 -8.98 6.12 11.01
CA ILE A 35 -10.13 5.28 11.29
C ILE A 35 -9.65 3.83 11.41
N THR A 36 -9.92 3.21 12.55
CA THR A 36 -9.53 1.82 12.82
C THR A 36 -10.52 0.86 12.19
N TYR A 37 -10.05 -0.04 11.33
CA TYR A 37 -10.91 -1.03 10.67
C TYR A 37 -10.89 -2.41 11.35
N ILE A 38 -9.98 -2.63 12.31
CA ILE A 38 -9.97 -3.80 13.21
C ILE A 38 -9.78 -3.32 14.65
N GLU A 39 -10.83 -3.37 15.46
CA GLU A 39 -10.77 -3.00 16.87
C GLU A 39 -9.81 -3.90 17.66
N GLY A 40 -8.99 -3.30 18.52
CA GLY A 40 -7.96 -4.02 19.30
C GLY A 40 -6.84 -4.62 18.45
N GLY A 41 -6.80 -4.31 17.15
CA GLY A 41 -5.81 -4.79 16.20
C GLY A 41 -4.48 -4.03 16.26
N ASP A 42 -3.71 -4.23 15.21
CA ASP A 42 -2.44 -3.55 15.00
C ASP A 42 -2.63 -2.04 14.75
N GLU A 43 -1.65 -1.22 15.13
CA GLU A 43 -1.68 0.23 14.87
C GLU A 43 -1.80 0.56 13.37
N ALA A 44 -1.28 -0.31 12.51
CA ALA A 44 -1.34 -0.18 11.05
C ALA A 44 -2.72 -0.53 10.49
N GLN A 45 -3.64 -1.09 11.29
CA GLN A 45 -4.99 -1.45 10.84
C GLN A 45 -5.93 -0.24 10.84
N ARG A 46 -5.51 0.80 10.10
CA ARG A 46 -6.18 2.09 9.98
C ARG A 46 -6.29 2.55 8.53
N LEU A 47 -7.26 3.40 8.25
CA LEU A 47 -7.46 4.03 6.95
C LEU A 47 -7.84 5.50 7.11
N ASP A 48 -7.63 6.26 6.04
CA ASP A 48 -8.14 7.63 5.89
C ASP A 48 -9.21 7.63 4.79
N ILE A 49 -10.33 8.30 5.01
CA ILE A 49 -11.42 8.43 4.02
C ILE A 49 -11.50 9.87 3.55
N TYR A 50 -11.45 10.06 2.23
CA TYR A 50 -11.59 11.34 1.56
C TYR A 50 -12.96 11.41 0.90
N LEU A 51 -13.73 12.43 1.28
CA LEU A 51 -15.14 12.60 0.96
C LEU A 51 -15.36 13.98 0.32
N PRO A 52 -16.37 14.15 -0.53
CA PRO A 52 -16.79 15.49 -0.93
C PRO A 52 -17.24 16.26 0.32
N GLU A 53 -16.93 17.55 0.38
CA GLU A 53 -17.37 18.43 1.48
C GLU A 53 -18.91 18.45 1.60
N THR A 54 -19.60 18.46 0.46
CA THR A 54 -21.05 18.35 0.39
C THR A 54 -21.44 16.93 -0.02
N PRO A 55 -22.17 16.18 0.83
CA PRO A 55 -22.66 14.86 0.48
C PRO A 55 -23.55 14.92 -0.78
N PRO A 56 -23.34 14.02 -1.75
CA PRO A 56 -24.19 13.94 -2.94
C PRO A 56 -25.56 13.33 -2.61
N LEU A 57 -26.48 13.39 -3.57
CA LEU A 57 -27.83 12.82 -3.42
C LEU A 57 -27.87 11.30 -3.45
N LYS A 58 -26.87 10.67 -4.07
CA LYS A 58 -26.77 9.22 -4.25
C LYS A 58 -25.44 8.72 -3.72
N PRO A 59 -25.39 7.49 -3.19
CA PRO A 59 -24.13 6.89 -2.77
C PRO A 59 -23.11 6.86 -3.92
N LEU A 60 -21.84 7.08 -3.59
CA LEU A 60 -20.77 7.15 -4.58
C LEU A 60 -19.96 5.85 -4.65
N PRO A 61 -19.46 5.49 -5.84
CA PRO A 61 -18.49 4.41 -5.97
C PRO A 61 -17.23 4.69 -5.13
N LEU A 62 -16.62 3.62 -4.64
CA LEU A 62 -15.45 3.65 -3.76
C LEU A 62 -14.17 3.28 -4.52
N ILE A 63 -13.12 4.07 -4.33
CA ILE A 63 -11.74 3.73 -4.70
C ILE A 63 -10.94 3.47 -3.44
N VAL A 64 -10.42 2.26 -3.30
CA VAL A 64 -9.50 1.87 -2.22
C VAL A 64 -8.07 1.98 -2.73
N HIS A 65 -7.31 2.92 -2.19
CA HIS A 65 -5.89 3.07 -2.45
C HIS A 65 -5.07 2.23 -1.49
N ILE A 66 -4.17 1.42 -2.05
CA ILE A 66 -3.20 0.60 -1.31
C ILE A 66 -1.81 1.12 -1.64
N HIS A 67 -1.11 1.66 -0.63
CA HIS A 67 0.18 2.29 -0.85
C HIS A 67 1.29 1.26 -1.16
N GLY A 68 2.32 1.71 -1.89
CA GLY A 68 3.55 0.96 -2.14
C GLY A 68 4.54 1.01 -0.97
N GLY A 69 5.81 0.68 -1.22
CA GLY A 69 6.87 0.72 -0.19
C GLY A 69 7.47 -0.64 0.16
N GLY A 70 7.42 -1.60 -0.77
CA GLY A 70 8.04 -2.91 -0.61
C GLY A 70 7.51 -3.69 0.60
N TRP A 71 6.23 -3.51 0.92
CA TRP A 71 5.52 -4.12 2.06
C TRP A 71 6.11 -3.81 3.44
N ARG A 72 7.10 -2.94 3.52
CA ARG A 72 7.96 -2.75 4.69
C ARG A 72 8.00 -1.29 5.17
N ALA A 73 7.39 -0.42 4.40
CA ALA A 73 7.34 1.02 4.56
C ALA A 73 6.18 1.56 3.71
N GLY A 74 5.96 2.86 3.79
CA GLY A 74 4.89 3.56 3.09
C GLY A 74 3.98 4.26 4.08
N ASN A 75 2.92 4.87 3.57
CA ASN A 75 1.92 5.52 4.38
C ASN A 75 0.63 5.69 3.58
N LYS A 76 -0.52 5.62 4.24
CA LYS A 76 -1.82 6.00 3.65
C LYS A 76 -1.94 7.50 3.32
N PHE A 77 -1.08 8.37 3.85
CA PHE A 77 -1.05 9.81 3.63
C PHE A 77 0.34 10.33 3.17
N PRO A 78 0.41 11.20 2.15
CA PRO A 78 -0.69 11.69 1.32
C PRO A 78 -1.17 10.62 0.32
N CYS A 79 -2.49 10.58 0.07
CA CYS A 79 -3.06 9.69 -0.93
C CYS A 79 -2.91 10.30 -2.35
N PRO A 80 -2.31 9.57 -3.31
CA PRO A 80 -2.05 10.09 -4.66
C PRO A 80 -3.31 10.18 -5.53
N VAL A 81 -4.39 9.49 -5.15
CA VAL A 81 -5.65 9.45 -5.91
C VAL A 81 -6.77 10.28 -5.26
N THR A 82 -6.46 11.12 -4.27
CA THR A 82 -7.43 12.01 -3.60
C THR A 82 -8.26 12.86 -4.57
N GLY A 83 -7.69 13.27 -5.71
CA GLY A 83 -8.40 14.03 -6.74
C GLY A 83 -9.61 13.31 -7.36
N MET A 84 -9.71 11.98 -7.21
CA MET A 84 -10.88 11.22 -7.67
C MET A 84 -12.16 11.60 -6.93
N VAL A 85 -12.06 12.18 -5.73
CA VAL A 85 -13.23 12.71 -5.01
C VAL A 85 -13.97 13.76 -5.83
N LEU A 86 -13.24 14.62 -6.53
CA LEU A 86 -13.81 15.67 -7.39
C LEU A 86 -14.45 15.10 -8.67
N ASN A 87 -14.25 13.80 -8.95
CA ASN A 87 -14.80 13.09 -10.09
C ASN A 87 -15.96 12.16 -9.69
N GLY A 88 -16.53 12.33 -8.50
CA GLY A 88 -17.71 11.59 -8.06
C GLY A 88 -17.40 10.23 -7.43
N TYR A 89 -16.25 10.11 -6.75
CA TYR A 89 -15.88 8.92 -5.98
C TYR A 89 -15.72 9.26 -4.50
N VAL A 90 -15.79 8.25 -3.64
CA VAL A 90 -15.13 8.31 -2.33
C VAL A 90 -13.79 7.59 -2.45
N VAL A 91 -12.77 8.11 -1.78
CA VAL A 91 -11.44 7.47 -1.75
C VAL A 91 -11.15 7.04 -0.32
N ALA A 92 -10.77 5.78 -0.12
CA ALA A 92 -10.21 5.30 1.14
C ALA A 92 -8.74 4.91 0.91
N SER A 93 -7.82 5.46 1.70
CA SER A 93 -6.39 5.09 1.64
C SER A 93 -6.06 4.22 2.85
N VAL A 94 -5.63 2.99 2.58
CA VAL A 94 -5.49 1.93 3.59
C VAL A 94 -4.03 1.77 3.99
N GLU A 95 -3.78 1.74 5.30
CA GLU A 95 -2.53 1.25 5.87
C GLU A 95 -2.66 -0.26 6.18
N TYR A 96 -1.55 -0.99 6.13
CA TYR A 96 -1.51 -2.44 6.38
C TYR A 96 -0.26 -2.80 7.19
N ARG A 97 -0.27 -3.95 7.89
CA ARG A 97 0.88 -4.41 8.68
C ARG A 97 2.09 -4.64 7.78
N PHE A 98 3.19 -4.01 8.13
CA PHE A 98 4.44 -4.18 7.39
C PHE A 98 5.10 -5.54 7.65
N SER A 99 5.90 -5.98 6.69
CA SER A 99 6.51 -7.31 6.65
C SER A 99 7.48 -7.58 7.81
N GLN A 100 8.05 -6.53 8.43
CA GLN A 100 8.87 -6.67 9.63
C GLN A 100 8.05 -6.99 10.88
N LYS A 101 6.73 -6.76 10.85
CA LYS A 101 5.82 -7.00 11.97
C LYS A 101 4.99 -8.26 11.76
N ALA A 102 4.58 -8.54 10.52
CA ALA A 102 3.83 -9.73 10.17
C ALA A 102 4.18 -10.20 8.74
N LEU A 103 4.46 -11.49 8.58
CA LEU A 103 4.72 -12.08 7.26
C LEU A 103 3.42 -12.18 6.43
N PHE A 104 3.58 -12.31 5.13
CA PHE A 104 2.48 -12.67 4.22
C PHE A 104 1.75 -13.93 4.72
N PRO A 105 0.40 -13.99 4.71
CA PRO A 105 -0.53 -13.11 4.00
C PRO A 105 -1.09 -11.92 4.80
N ALA A 106 -0.45 -11.49 5.89
CA ALA A 106 -1.00 -10.43 6.76
C ALA A 106 -1.39 -9.14 6.01
N GLN A 107 -0.58 -8.72 5.03
CA GLN A 107 -0.79 -7.50 4.23
C GLN A 107 -2.07 -7.57 3.41
N ILE A 108 -2.31 -8.68 2.73
CA ILE A 108 -3.50 -8.86 1.88
C ILE A 108 -4.75 -9.05 2.75
N GLN A 109 -4.62 -9.76 3.87
CA GLN A 109 -5.71 -9.92 4.85
C GLN A 109 -6.16 -8.57 5.42
N ASP A 110 -5.22 -7.67 5.70
CA ASP A 110 -5.50 -6.30 6.14
C ASP A 110 -6.26 -5.50 5.08
N CYS A 111 -5.83 -5.58 3.81
CA CYS A 111 -6.51 -4.91 2.69
C CYS A 111 -7.95 -5.43 2.52
N GLN A 112 -8.15 -6.75 2.58
CA GLN A 112 -9.49 -7.36 2.48
C GLN A 112 -10.36 -6.99 3.69
N ALA A 113 -9.80 -6.95 4.91
CA ALA A 113 -10.52 -6.52 6.10
C ALA A 113 -10.96 -5.06 6.01
N ALA A 114 -10.11 -4.17 5.48
CA ALA A 114 -10.46 -2.78 5.23
C ALA A 114 -11.62 -2.66 4.23
N ILE A 115 -11.63 -3.46 3.16
CA ILE A 115 -12.74 -3.48 2.18
C ILE A 115 -14.05 -3.94 2.83
N ARG A 116 -14.02 -5.03 3.61
CA ARG A 116 -15.22 -5.50 4.36
C ARG A 116 -15.71 -4.44 5.33
N TRP A 117 -14.80 -3.79 6.04
CA TRP A 117 -15.14 -2.70 6.96
C TRP A 117 -15.79 -1.52 6.22
N LEU A 118 -15.23 -1.08 5.09
CA LEU A 118 -15.79 0.00 4.28
C LEU A 118 -17.20 -0.35 3.78
N ARG A 119 -17.44 -1.61 3.37
CA ARG A 119 -18.79 -2.08 3.00
C ARG A 119 -19.77 -2.08 4.17
N ALA A 120 -19.35 -2.56 5.34
CA ALA A 120 -20.18 -2.54 6.55
C ALA A 120 -20.58 -1.11 6.96
N HIS A 121 -19.75 -0.12 6.64
CA HIS A 121 -19.98 1.29 6.97
C HIS A 121 -20.43 2.12 5.75
N ALA A 122 -20.92 1.48 4.69
CA ALA A 122 -21.30 2.16 3.46
C ALA A 122 -22.36 3.24 3.67
N GLU A 123 -23.35 3.01 4.53
CA GLU A 123 -24.39 4.00 4.84
C GLU A 123 -23.80 5.25 5.51
N GLN A 124 -22.92 5.06 6.51
CA GLN A 124 -22.27 6.15 7.25
C GLN A 124 -21.47 7.08 6.33
N TYR A 125 -20.76 6.50 5.35
CA TYR A 125 -19.88 7.25 4.45
C TYR A 125 -20.51 7.53 3.08
N HIS A 126 -21.80 7.20 2.90
CA HIS A 126 -22.54 7.38 1.66
C HIS A 126 -21.86 6.70 0.44
N LEU A 127 -21.41 5.47 0.65
CA LEU A 127 -20.73 4.62 -0.33
C LEU A 127 -21.73 3.72 -1.06
N ASP A 128 -21.50 3.48 -2.34
CA ASP A 128 -22.12 2.38 -3.07
C ASP A 128 -21.28 1.10 -2.86
N PRO A 129 -21.74 0.14 -2.02
CA PRO A 129 -20.96 -1.05 -1.67
C PRO A 129 -20.78 -2.03 -2.85
N ASN A 130 -21.54 -1.85 -3.93
CA ASN A 130 -21.51 -2.70 -5.13
C ASN A 130 -20.52 -2.20 -6.19
N HIS A 131 -19.98 -0.99 -6.02
CA HIS A 131 -19.03 -0.38 -6.95
C HIS A 131 -17.74 0.00 -6.22
N VAL A 132 -16.90 -1.01 -5.98
CA VAL A 132 -15.61 -0.86 -5.29
C VAL A 132 -14.47 -1.20 -6.25
N GLY A 133 -13.55 -0.25 -6.45
CA GLY A 133 -12.31 -0.46 -7.18
C GLY A 133 -11.10 -0.34 -6.26
N VAL A 134 -10.00 -1.01 -6.59
CA VAL A 134 -8.71 -0.89 -5.89
C VAL A 134 -7.63 -0.35 -6.81
N VAL A 135 -6.72 0.45 -6.26
CA VAL A 135 -5.57 1.00 -6.97
C VAL A 135 -4.34 1.02 -6.07
N GLY A 136 -3.19 0.67 -6.63
CA GLY A 136 -1.93 0.74 -5.88
C GLY A 136 -0.71 0.68 -6.78
N GLY A 137 0.40 1.20 -6.26
CA GLY A 137 1.70 1.20 -6.94
C GLY A 137 2.70 0.25 -6.29
N SER A 138 3.52 -0.45 -7.09
CA SER A 138 4.57 -1.36 -6.60
C SER A 138 3.99 -2.42 -5.63
N ALA A 139 4.43 -2.47 -4.37
CA ALA A 139 3.88 -3.35 -3.36
C ALA A 139 2.35 -3.26 -3.22
N GLY A 140 1.79 -2.05 -3.34
CA GLY A 140 0.34 -1.84 -3.32
C GLY A 140 -0.35 -2.26 -4.61
N GLY A 141 0.35 -2.24 -5.75
CA GLY A 141 -0.12 -2.79 -7.02
C GLY A 141 -0.24 -4.32 -6.95
N HIS A 142 0.79 -4.98 -6.41
CA HIS A 142 0.75 -6.41 -6.09
C HIS A 142 -0.43 -6.77 -5.17
N LEU A 143 -0.63 -6.01 -4.08
CA LEU A 143 -1.77 -6.24 -3.19
C LEU A 143 -3.11 -5.98 -3.89
N SER A 144 -3.21 -4.96 -4.74
CA SER A 144 -4.42 -4.67 -5.53
C SER A 144 -4.76 -5.83 -6.48
N ALA A 145 -3.76 -6.38 -7.16
CA ALA A 145 -3.92 -7.55 -8.03
C ALA A 145 -4.36 -8.80 -7.24
N LEU A 146 -3.77 -9.03 -6.06
CA LEU A 146 -4.20 -10.12 -5.18
C LEU A 146 -5.64 -9.94 -4.70
N VAL A 147 -6.05 -8.73 -4.27
CA VAL A 147 -7.44 -8.47 -3.87
C VAL A 147 -8.40 -8.83 -5.00
N GLY A 148 -8.13 -8.33 -6.21
CA GLY A 148 -9.01 -8.59 -7.35
C GLY A 148 -9.11 -10.05 -7.78
N THR A 149 -8.10 -10.86 -7.50
CA THR A 149 -8.06 -12.29 -7.88
C THR A 149 -8.48 -13.23 -6.76
N SER A 150 -8.55 -12.76 -5.51
CA SER A 150 -8.90 -13.58 -4.33
C SER A 150 -10.24 -13.22 -3.69
N GLY A 151 -10.89 -12.15 -4.14
CA GLY A 151 -12.18 -11.67 -3.64
C GLY A 151 -13.25 -12.76 -3.56
N ASP A 152 -13.83 -12.94 -2.38
CA ASP A 152 -14.83 -13.98 -2.06
C ASP A 152 -14.38 -15.43 -2.33
N GLN A 153 -13.12 -15.68 -2.68
CA GLN A 153 -12.58 -17.03 -2.92
C GLN A 153 -12.05 -17.69 -1.65
N HIS A 154 -12.04 -16.97 -0.51
CA HIS A 154 -11.44 -17.42 0.75
C HIS A 154 -9.99 -17.94 0.58
N ALA A 155 -9.24 -17.39 -0.39
CA ALA A 155 -7.85 -17.79 -0.66
C ALA A 155 -6.93 -17.51 0.54
N PHE A 156 -7.30 -16.54 1.38
CA PHE A 156 -6.66 -16.23 2.65
C PHE A 156 -7.71 -16.24 3.77
N PRO A 157 -7.41 -16.78 4.96
CA PRO A 157 -8.33 -16.73 6.09
C PRO A 157 -8.70 -15.28 6.44
N SER A 158 -9.99 -14.99 6.58
CA SER A 158 -10.46 -13.67 6.99
C SER A 158 -10.00 -13.33 8.41
N ILE A 159 -9.75 -12.05 8.64
CA ILE A 159 -9.40 -11.48 9.96
C ILE A 159 -10.34 -10.32 10.27
N GLY A 160 -10.38 -9.93 11.56
CA GLY A 160 -11.22 -8.82 12.02
C GLY A 160 -12.71 -9.17 12.03
N GLY A 161 -13.55 -8.12 12.05
CA GLY A 161 -15.01 -8.24 11.98
C GLY A 161 -15.55 -8.19 10.54
N ASN A 162 -16.87 -8.06 10.41
CA ASN A 162 -17.59 -7.87 9.14
C ASN A 162 -17.35 -9.01 8.13
N VAL A 163 -17.14 -10.23 8.60
CA VAL A 163 -16.84 -11.40 7.75
C VAL A 163 -18.03 -11.83 6.87
N ASP A 164 -19.22 -11.33 7.17
CA ASP A 164 -20.43 -11.43 6.37
C ASP A 164 -20.42 -10.49 5.15
N GLN A 165 -19.54 -9.49 5.13
CA GLN A 165 -19.36 -8.59 3.98
C GLN A 165 -18.38 -9.19 2.97
N SER A 166 -18.69 -9.02 1.69
CA SER A 166 -17.80 -9.39 0.58
C SER A 166 -16.50 -8.60 0.64
N ASP A 167 -15.38 -9.19 0.20
CA ASP A 167 -14.12 -8.48 -0.08
C ASP A 167 -13.76 -8.41 -1.58
N ALA A 168 -14.66 -8.89 -2.45
CA ALA A 168 -14.50 -8.79 -3.89
C ALA A 168 -14.50 -7.33 -4.39
N VAL A 169 -13.89 -7.06 -5.53
CA VAL A 169 -13.82 -5.72 -6.13
C VAL A 169 -14.16 -5.78 -7.60
N GLN A 170 -14.75 -4.71 -8.13
CA GLN A 170 -15.23 -4.63 -9.51
C GLN A 170 -14.14 -4.13 -10.47
N ALA A 171 -13.09 -3.47 -9.97
CA ALA A 171 -11.99 -2.96 -10.78
C ALA A 171 -10.66 -3.01 -10.02
N VAL A 172 -9.57 -3.25 -10.77
CA VAL A 172 -8.19 -3.23 -10.26
C VAL A 172 -7.35 -2.34 -11.16
N CYS A 173 -6.59 -1.43 -10.55
CA CYS A 173 -5.52 -0.67 -11.20
C CYS A 173 -4.19 -1.01 -10.51
N ASP A 174 -3.47 -1.97 -11.09
CA ASP A 174 -2.11 -2.32 -10.68
C ASP A 174 -1.11 -1.45 -11.43
N ILE A 175 -0.43 -0.56 -10.71
CA ILE A 175 0.62 0.29 -11.25
C ILE A 175 1.98 -0.34 -10.92
N TYR A 176 2.56 -1.05 -11.89
CA TYR A 176 3.89 -1.69 -11.84
C TYR A 176 4.14 -2.62 -10.62
N GLY A 177 3.09 -3.29 -10.13
CA GLY A 177 3.21 -4.29 -9.08
C GLY A 177 3.96 -5.55 -9.51
N PRO A 178 4.83 -6.11 -8.65
CA PRO A 178 5.45 -7.40 -8.95
C PRO A 178 4.42 -8.54 -8.79
N ALA A 179 4.15 -9.26 -9.88
CA ALA A 179 3.13 -10.31 -9.88
C ALA A 179 3.69 -11.75 -9.73
N ASN A 180 4.96 -11.97 -10.08
CA ASN A 180 5.57 -13.31 -10.05
C ASN A 180 6.93 -13.31 -9.35
N PHE A 181 6.94 -13.79 -8.10
CA PHE A 181 8.14 -13.86 -7.26
C PHE A 181 9.14 -14.92 -7.76
N GLY A 182 8.69 -15.93 -8.51
CA GLY A 182 9.57 -16.95 -9.08
C GLY A 182 10.44 -16.46 -10.24
N THR A 183 10.06 -15.36 -10.90
CA THR A 183 10.80 -14.78 -12.03
C THR A 183 11.37 -13.40 -11.75
N VAL A 184 11.00 -12.74 -10.64
CA VAL A 184 11.33 -11.33 -10.38
C VAL A 184 12.84 -11.06 -10.36
N VAL A 185 13.64 -11.98 -9.82
CA VAL A 185 15.10 -11.86 -9.77
C VAL A 185 15.69 -11.88 -11.18
N GLN A 186 15.24 -12.81 -12.03
CA GLN A 186 15.68 -12.90 -13.42
C GLN A 186 15.24 -11.68 -14.23
N GLN A 187 13.97 -11.31 -14.14
CA GLN A 187 13.41 -10.13 -14.83
C GLN A 187 14.17 -8.87 -14.45
N ALA A 188 14.49 -8.69 -13.17
CA ALA A 188 15.26 -7.54 -12.72
C ALA A 188 16.69 -7.56 -13.26
N ALA A 189 17.37 -8.71 -13.31
CA ALA A 189 18.71 -8.81 -13.85
C ALA A 189 18.80 -8.48 -15.36
N GLU A 190 17.76 -8.81 -16.12
CA GLU A 190 17.67 -8.61 -17.57
C GLU A 190 17.28 -7.17 -17.95
N ASP A 191 16.54 -6.46 -17.09
CA ASP A 191 16.11 -5.09 -17.37
C ASP A 191 17.08 -4.04 -16.79
N LYS A 192 17.69 -3.27 -17.71
CA LYS A 192 18.67 -2.23 -17.43
C LYS A 192 18.15 -1.13 -16.50
N ASN A 193 16.83 -0.91 -16.45
CA ASN A 193 16.20 0.11 -15.63
C ASN A 193 15.97 -0.34 -14.17
N VAL A 194 15.89 -1.66 -13.93
CA VAL A 194 15.54 -2.20 -12.59
C VAL A 194 16.65 -3.04 -11.95
N LYS A 195 17.67 -3.49 -12.69
CA LYS A 195 18.75 -4.37 -12.20
C LYS A 195 19.52 -3.90 -10.95
N ASN A 196 19.45 -2.62 -10.62
CA ASN A 196 20.13 -2.03 -9.46
C ASN A 196 19.17 -1.46 -8.41
N ILE A 197 17.85 -1.64 -8.56
CA ILE A 197 16.86 -1.11 -7.62
C ILE A 197 16.78 -1.96 -6.35
N PHE A 198 16.86 -3.28 -6.49
CA PHE A 198 16.74 -4.21 -5.37
C PHE A 198 17.98 -5.09 -5.21
N GLN A 199 18.43 -5.24 -3.96
CA GLN A 199 19.44 -6.23 -3.58
C GLN A 199 18.72 -7.52 -3.17
N PHE A 200 18.31 -8.32 -4.15
CA PHE A 200 17.59 -9.58 -3.92
C PHE A 200 18.39 -10.55 -3.06
N ASN A 201 17.67 -11.35 -2.27
CA ASN A 201 18.22 -12.36 -1.39
C ASN A 201 19.25 -11.81 -0.39
N THR A 202 19.05 -10.57 0.07
CA THR A 202 19.77 -9.97 1.20
C THR A 202 18.79 -9.70 2.34
N PRO A 203 19.25 -9.41 3.58
CA PRO A 203 18.34 -8.97 4.66
C PRO A 203 17.52 -7.71 4.30
N SER A 204 17.96 -6.94 3.29
CA SER A 204 17.28 -5.75 2.80
C SER A 204 16.31 -6.03 1.64
N ASP A 205 16.16 -7.29 1.23
CA ASP A 205 15.24 -7.69 0.17
C ASP A 205 13.78 -7.62 0.64
N PRO A 206 12.95 -6.71 0.08
CA PRO A 206 11.56 -6.59 0.49
C PRO A 206 10.73 -7.84 0.15
N TYR A 207 11.10 -8.60 -0.88
CA TYR A 207 10.37 -9.81 -1.28
C TYR A 207 10.60 -10.93 -0.28
N SER A 208 11.85 -11.19 0.05
CA SER A 208 12.22 -12.17 1.08
C SER A 208 11.66 -11.79 2.45
N GLY A 209 11.68 -10.48 2.77
CA GLY A 209 11.07 -9.96 4.00
C GLY A 209 9.55 -10.16 4.06
N LEU A 210 8.86 -10.09 2.92
CA LEU A 210 7.42 -10.36 2.84
C LEU A 210 7.08 -11.82 3.14
N ILE A 211 7.77 -12.76 2.50
CA ILE A 211 7.44 -14.20 2.58
C ILE A 211 8.19 -14.95 3.69
N GLY A 212 9.19 -14.33 4.32
CA GLY A 212 9.95 -14.91 5.42
C GLY A 212 11.06 -15.89 5.01
N THR A 213 11.38 -16.01 3.72
CA THR A 213 12.42 -16.89 3.17
C THR A 213 13.04 -16.24 1.94
N ARG A 214 14.24 -16.67 1.52
CA ARG A 214 14.90 -16.11 0.33
C ARG A 214 14.17 -16.58 -0.94
N LEU A 215 14.19 -15.76 -1.99
CA LEU A 215 13.57 -16.14 -3.27
C LEU A 215 14.32 -17.28 -3.99
N ASP A 216 15.60 -17.48 -3.67
CA ASP A 216 16.42 -18.58 -4.19
C ASP A 216 16.40 -19.84 -3.31
N ASP A 217 15.68 -19.82 -2.18
CA ASP A 217 15.48 -21.01 -1.36
C ASP A 217 14.59 -21.99 -2.13
N LYS A 218 15.19 -23.10 -2.60
CA LYS A 218 14.41 -24.19 -3.17
C LYS A 218 13.53 -24.79 -2.07
N PRO A 219 12.24 -25.04 -2.31
CA PRO A 219 11.43 -25.78 -1.35
C PRO A 219 12.15 -27.08 -1.03
N LYS A 220 12.30 -27.40 0.26
CA LYS A 220 12.70 -28.75 0.65
C LYS A 220 11.71 -29.68 -0.03
N ALA A 221 12.20 -30.58 -0.89
CA ALA A 221 11.37 -31.62 -1.48
C ALA A 221 10.59 -32.25 -0.32
N ALA A 222 9.26 -32.26 -0.44
CA ALA A 222 8.41 -32.88 0.57
C ALA A 222 8.90 -34.33 0.73
N ALA A 223 9.40 -34.65 1.92
CA ALA A 223 9.82 -35.99 2.31
C ALA A 223 8.60 -36.85 2.62
#